data_AF-A0A7C2WSH6-F1
#
_entry.id   AF-A0A7C2WSH6-F1
#
_cell.length_a   1.000
_cell.length_b   1.000
_cell.length_c   1.000
_cell.angle_alpha   90.00
_cell.angle_beta   90.00
_cell.angle_gamma   90.00
#
_symmetry.space_group_name_H-M   'P 1'
#
loop_
_entity.id
_entity.type
_entity.pdbx_description
1 polymer ?
#
loop_
_entity_poly.entity_id
_entity_poly.type
_entity_poly.pdbx_seq_one_letter_code
_entity_poly.pdbx_strand_id
1 'polypeptide(L)'
;MKKLAHFDESLVLHQVAAADKWSLIAQMVDALAASAPLQAQQDRISRAMLLDAVKAREKERSTALGNGVAFPHARIPGLRRAVLCVALPQEPVDFDAPDGQPASVVVMILVPEDQPQIALQLMAQFARLLSDPVEREALMGLHTVSGLRGYISRRVLENDTPVTARDIMRAPVAVVHPDTPLKEVTRIMNERLLDTIMVVEDDGALAGEITCDNLFKLGMPHFFTQLKSIAFISEFDPFEKYFADESRALARDVMTHDFTPVPEDATLLEIVFELAVHQRPIVYVVRDGKCVGVIDRILVLDRVISV
;
A
#
# COMPACT_ATOMS: atom_id res chain seq x y z
N MET A 1 1.34 27.76 7.73
CA MET A 1 1.13 26.38 7.24
C MET A 1 0.65 25.51 8.39
N LYS A 2 -0.38 24.69 8.16
CA LYS A 2 -0.87 23.71 9.14
C LYS A 2 0.15 22.57 9.15
N LYS A 3 0.83 22.30 10.27
CA LYS A 3 1.77 21.18 10.35
C LYS A 3 0.98 19.87 10.32
N LEU A 4 1.43 18.91 9.51
CA LEU A 4 0.76 17.62 9.30
C LEU A 4 0.68 16.79 10.60
N ALA A 5 1.71 16.89 11.45
CA ALA A 5 1.74 16.33 12.80
C ALA A 5 2.55 17.23 13.75
N HIS A 6 2.36 17.03 15.04
CA HIS A 6 3.28 17.56 16.05
C HIS A 6 4.57 16.74 16.07
N PHE A 7 5.69 17.43 15.97
CA PHE A 7 7.04 16.88 15.99
C PHE A 7 8.02 17.95 16.48
N ASP A 8 8.84 17.59 17.46
CA ASP A 8 9.87 18.46 18.06
C ASP A 8 11.13 17.64 18.37
N GLU A 9 12.15 18.29 18.94
CA GLU A 9 13.45 17.64 19.21
C GLU A 9 13.35 16.48 20.21
N SER A 10 12.40 16.51 21.15
CA SER A 10 12.21 15.42 22.13
C SER A 10 11.67 14.14 21.48
N LEU A 11 11.18 14.25 20.24
CA LEU A 11 10.59 13.18 19.45
C LEU A 11 11.56 12.63 18.40
N VAL A 12 12.85 12.97 18.50
CA VAL A 12 13.94 12.36 17.74
C VAL A 12 14.83 11.57 18.68
N LEU A 13 14.69 10.24 18.64
CA LEU A 13 15.50 9.32 19.43
C LEU A 13 16.70 8.86 18.59
N HIS A 14 17.85 9.50 18.79
CA HIS A 14 19.07 9.17 18.06
C HIS A 14 20.00 8.29 18.92
N GLN A 15 20.60 7.26 18.31
CA GLN A 15 21.48 6.29 18.98
C GLN A 15 20.78 5.57 20.15
N VAL A 16 19.51 5.22 19.95
CA VAL A 16 18.74 4.53 21.00
C VAL A 16 19.13 3.06 21.06
N ALA A 17 19.49 2.58 22.25
CA ALA A 17 19.74 1.16 22.49
C ALA A 17 18.40 0.42 22.68
N ALA A 18 18.14 -0.56 21.83
CA ALA A 18 16.95 -1.39 21.90
C ALA A 18 17.33 -2.85 21.64
N ALA A 19 16.92 -3.75 22.54
CA ALA A 19 17.23 -5.17 22.42
C ALA A 19 16.37 -5.86 21.35
N ASP A 20 15.15 -5.36 21.15
CA ASP A 20 14.17 -5.87 20.20
C ASP A 20 13.17 -4.77 19.79
N LYS A 21 12.32 -5.07 18.80
CA LYS A 21 11.30 -4.12 18.32
C LYS A 21 10.33 -3.66 19.41
N TRP A 22 10.01 -4.51 20.38
CA TRP A 22 9.05 -4.18 21.44
C TRP A 22 9.63 -3.18 22.43
N SER A 23 10.91 -3.30 22.74
CA SER A 23 11.66 -2.37 23.56
C SER A 23 11.82 -1.00 22.86
N LEU A 24 12.04 -0.99 21.54
CA LEU A 24 12.08 0.25 20.77
C LEU A 24 10.71 0.92 20.72
N ILE A 25 9.64 0.17 20.42
CA ILE A 25 8.26 0.67 20.43
C ILE A 25 7.91 1.27 21.81
N ALA A 26 8.28 0.60 22.90
CA ALA A 26 8.03 1.13 24.25
C ALA A 26 8.74 2.46 24.48
N GLN A 27 10.02 2.59 24.11
CA GLN A 27 10.79 3.83 24.24
C GLN A 27 10.23 4.98 23.38
N MET A 28 9.76 4.67 22.17
CA MET A 28 9.10 5.67 21.32
C MET A 28 7.76 6.13 21.92
N VAL A 29 6.98 5.20 22.50
CA VAL A 29 5.75 5.54 23.22
C VAL A 29 6.06 6.37 24.47
N ASP A 30 7.15 6.10 25.18
CA ASP A 30 7.61 6.93 26.30
C ASP A 30 7.86 8.38 25.88
N ALA A 31 8.62 8.56 24.80
CA ALA A 31 8.90 9.89 24.25
C ALA A 31 7.62 10.63 23.83
N LEU A 32 6.70 9.93 23.16
CA LEU A 32 5.41 10.49 22.76
C LEU A 32 4.56 10.86 23.97
N ALA A 33 4.43 9.97 24.95
CA ALA A 33 3.66 10.21 26.17
C ALA A 33 4.19 11.41 26.97
N ALA A 34 5.50 11.66 26.94
CA ALA A 34 6.13 12.82 27.58
C ALA A 34 5.97 14.13 26.79
N SER A 35 5.54 14.07 25.52
CA SER A 35 5.39 15.27 24.68
C SER A 35 4.24 16.16 25.13
N ALA A 36 4.39 17.48 24.96
CA ALA A 36 3.40 18.47 25.34
C ALA A 36 1.94 18.16 24.88
N PRO A 37 1.65 17.76 23.62
CA PRO A 37 0.28 17.43 23.24
C PRO A 37 -0.32 16.23 23.97
N LEU A 38 0.46 15.20 24.30
CA LEU A 38 -0.06 14.02 24.99
C LEU A 38 -0.15 14.27 26.50
N GLN A 39 0.80 14.99 27.10
CA GLN A 39 0.71 15.45 28.48
C GLN A 39 -0.54 16.31 28.72
N ALA A 40 -0.90 17.20 27.77
CA ALA A 40 -2.12 18.00 27.84
C ALA A 40 -3.42 17.18 27.70
N GLN A 41 -3.32 15.88 27.38
CA GLN A 41 -4.44 14.96 27.18
C GLN A 41 -4.32 13.70 28.07
N GLN A 42 -3.43 13.69 29.07
CA GLN A 42 -3.09 12.53 29.88
C GLN A 42 -4.28 11.93 30.65
N ASP A 43 -5.28 12.76 30.99
CA ASP A 43 -6.51 12.31 31.67
C ASP A 43 -7.37 11.37 30.80
N ARG A 44 -7.16 11.40 29.47
CA ARG A 44 -7.91 10.60 28.50
C ARG A 44 -7.04 9.59 27.76
N ILE A 45 -5.77 9.91 27.56
CA ILE A 45 -4.83 9.12 26.78
C ILE A 45 -3.68 8.71 27.70
N SER A 46 -3.71 7.45 28.13
CA SER A 46 -2.65 6.89 28.98
C SER A 46 -1.54 6.29 28.13
N ARG A 47 -0.32 6.24 28.68
CA ARG A 47 0.81 5.51 28.08
C ARG A 47 0.45 4.05 27.75
N ALA A 48 -0.28 3.38 28.65
CA ALA A 48 -0.68 1.98 28.46
C ALA A 48 -1.57 1.83 27.21
N MET A 49 -2.57 2.70 27.06
CA MET A 49 -3.44 2.75 25.88
C MET A 49 -2.64 2.96 24.59
N LEU A 50 -1.66 3.88 24.58
CA LEU A 50 -0.81 4.12 23.41
C LEU A 50 0.00 2.87 23.06
N LEU A 51 0.64 2.25 24.05
CA LEU A 51 1.47 1.08 23.86
C LEU A 51 0.64 -0.12 23.36
N ASP A 52 -0.52 -0.34 23.95
CA ASP A 52 -1.42 -1.44 23.58
C ASP A 52 -1.95 -1.28 22.16
N ALA A 53 -2.33 -0.06 21.76
CA ALA A 53 -2.79 0.24 20.41
C ALA A 53 -1.70 -0.04 19.35
N VAL A 54 -0.48 0.45 19.56
CA VAL A 54 0.64 0.21 18.64
C VAL A 54 1.02 -1.26 18.60
N LYS A 55 1.07 -1.94 19.76
CA LYS A 55 1.39 -3.37 19.81
C LYS A 55 0.32 -4.24 19.16
N ALA A 56 -0.95 -3.90 19.31
CA ALA A 56 -2.03 -4.61 18.65
C ALA A 56 -1.86 -4.52 17.13
N ARG A 57 -1.62 -3.32 16.60
CA ARG A 57 -1.42 -3.09 15.17
C ARG A 57 -0.20 -3.81 14.61
N GLU A 58 0.92 -3.80 15.34
CA GLU A 58 2.15 -4.50 14.96
C GLU A 58 2.00 -6.04 14.98
N LYS A 59 1.12 -6.58 15.84
CA LYS A 59 0.84 -8.03 15.92
C LYS A 59 -0.08 -8.52 14.81
N GLU A 60 -0.96 -7.68 14.29
CA GLU A 60 -1.82 -8.03 13.15
C GLU A 60 -0.96 -8.34 11.92
N ARG A 61 0.04 -7.48 11.66
CA ARG A 61 1.03 -7.61 10.60
C ARG A 61 2.16 -6.64 10.85
N SER A 62 3.40 -7.06 10.55
CA SER A 62 4.58 -6.20 10.63
C SER A 62 4.34 -4.86 9.93
N THR A 63 4.81 -3.78 10.57
CA THR A 63 4.80 -2.43 9.99
C THR A 63 6.11 -2.06 9.29
N ALA A 64 7.03 -3.02 9.12
CA ALA A 64 8.20 -2.84 8.28
C ALA A 64 7.85 -2.85 6.79
N LEU A 65 8.43 -1.91 6.06
CA LEU A 65 8.25 -1.80 4.61
C LEU A 65 9.41 -2.45 3.84
N GLY A 66 10.47 -2.87 4.55
CA GLY A 66 11.75 -3.26 3.98
C GLY A 66 12.70 -2.08 3.80
N ASN A 67 13.85 -2.33 3.19
CA ASN A 67 14.94 -1.37 2.96
C ASN A 67 15.42 -0.68 4.26
N GLY A 68 15.26 -1.33 5.41
CA GLY A 68 15.68 -0.81 6.71
C GLY A 68 14.77 0.27 7.30
N VAL A 69 13.47 0.27 6.97
CA VAL A 69 12.47 1.22 7.49
C VAL A 69 11.26 0.50 8.09
N ALA A 70 10.77 1.01 9.23
CA ALA A 70 9.50 0.58 9.83
C ALA A 70 8.62 1.75 10.25
N PHE A 71 7.29 1.55 10.17
CA PHE A 71 6.28 2.56 10.47
C PHE A 71 5.27 2.10 11.54
N PRO A 72 5.65 1.91 12.81
CA PRO A 72 4.67 1.59 13.85
C PRO A 72 3.60 2.67 13.93
N HIS A 73 2.33 2.33 13.74
CA HIS A 73 1.25 3.32 13.72
C HIS A 73 0.03 2.83 14.48
N ALA A 74 -0.79 3.77 14.96
CA ALA A 74 -2.06 3.47 15.56
C ALA A 74 -3.02 4.65 15.52
N ARG A 75 -4.32 4.34 15.46
CA ARG A 75 -5.41 5.28 15.72
C ARG A 75 -5.64 5.37 17.22
N ILE A 76 -5.66 6.58 17.75
CA ILE A 76 -5.79 6.82 19.19
C ILE A 76 -7.11 7.55 19.49
N PRO A 77 -8.08 6.87 20.12
CA PRO A 77 -9.31 7.49 20.57
C PRO A 77 -9.08 8.77 21.39
N GLY A 78 -9.79 9.83 21.03
CA GLY A 78 -9.70 11.12 21.73
C GLY A 78 -8.43 11.95 21.46
N LEU A 79 -7.48 11.46 20.65
CA LEU A 79 -6.32 12.25 20.22
C LEU A 79 -6.76 13.39 19.31
N ARG A 80 -6.41 14.63 19.67
CA ARG A 80 -6.84 15.82 18.90
C ARG A 80 -6.05 16.11 17.63
N ARG A 81 -4.79 15.67 17.57
CA ARG A 81 -3.88 15.94 16.44
C ARG A 81 -2.86 14.82 16.32
N ALA A 82 -2.41 14.56 15.10
CA ALA A 82 -1.36 13.59 14.85
C ALA A 82 -0.06 13.97 15.60
N VAL A 83 0.63 12.96 16.13
CA VAL A 83 1.94 13.08 16.76
C VAL A 83 2.89 12.05 16.14
N LEU A 84 4.15 12.43 16.02
CA LEU A 84 5.19 11.64 15.33
C LEU A 84 6.40 11.47 16.24
N CYS A 85 7.03 10.30 16.24
CA CYS A 85 8.34 10.07 16.84
C CYS A 85 9.24 9.34 15.83
N VAL A 86 10.49 9.78 15.70
CA VAL A 86 11.47 9.15 14.81
C VAL A 86 12.61 8.61 15.65
N ALA A 87 12.91 7.33 15.48
CA ALA A 87 14.01 6.65 16.14
C ALA A 87 15.05 6.17 15.13
N LEU A 88 16.30 6.46 15.41
CA LEU A 88 17.48 5.92 14.74
C LEU A 88 18.22 5.07 15.79
N PRO A 89 17.94 3.76 15.87
CA PRO A 89 18.57 2.89 16.85
C PRO A 89 20.08 2.79 16.61
N GLN A 90 20.83 2.51 17.68
CA GLN A 90 22.28 2.33 17.62
C GLN A 90 22.67 1.15 16.73
N GLU A 91 21.90 0.07 16.79
CA GLU A 91 21.98 -1.08 15.90
C GLU A 91 20.63 -1.26 15.20
N PRO A 92 20.59 -1.63 13.90
CA PRO A 92 19.34 -1.94 13.23
C PRO A 92 18.53 -3.01 13.96
N VAL A 93 17.23 -2.78 14.14
CA VAL A 93 16.34 -3.66 14.92
C VAL A 93 15.50 -4.53 13.99
N ASP A 94 15.43 -5.83 14.25
CA ASP A 94 14.54 -6.72 13.49
C ASP A 94 13.07 -6.38 13.75
N PHE A 95 12.35 -6.04 12.68
CA PHE A 95 10.92 -5.70 12.69
C PHE A 95 10.08 -6.70 11.88
N ASP A 96 10.60 -7.89 11.59
CA ASP A 96 9.95 -8.90 10.75
C ASP A 96 9.65 -8.35 9.34
N ALA A 97 10.62 -7.66 8.74
CA ALA A 97 10.45 -7.04 7.43
C ALA A 97 10.28 -8.10 6.32
N PRO A 98 9.45 -7.85 5.29
CA PRO A 98 9.25 -8.81 4.19
C PRO A 98 10.53 -9.17 3.43
N ASP A 99 11.52 -8.29 3.41
CA ASP A 99 12.84 -8.50 2.79
C ASP A 99 13.89 -9.04 3.76
N GLY A 100 13.53 -9.29 5.01
CA GLY A 100 14.41 -9.76 6.09
C GLY A 100 15.43 -8.72 6.56
N GLN A 101 15.38 -7.46 6.10
CA GLN A 101 16.32 -6.44 6.53
C GLN A 101 15.87 -5.78 7.85
N PRO A 102 16.77 -5.63 8.85
CA PRO A 102 16.44 -4.94 10.09
C PRO A 102 16.29 -3.43 9.86
N ALA A 103 15.43 -2.79 10.66
CA ALA A 103 15.10 -1.39 10.55
C ALA A 103 16.17 -0.47 11.18
N SER A 104 16.76 0.39 10.37
CA SER A 104 17.68 1.47 10.76
C SER A 104 16.98 2.80 11.03
N VAL A 105 15.75 2.97 10.54
CA VAL A 105 14.92 4.16 10.77
C VAL A 105 13.51 3.68 11.11
N VAL A 106 13.01 4.09 12.27
CA VAL A 106 11.67 3.72 12.74
C VAL A 106 10.87 4.99 12.99
N VAL A 107 9.70 5.08 12.36
CA VAL A 107 8.86 6.28 12.37
C VAL A 107 7.51 5.91 12.96
N MET A 108 7.29 6.29 14.23
CA MET A 108 6.04 6.04 14.92
C MET A 108 5.04 7.15 14.67
N ILE A 109 3.84 6.79 14.18
CA ILE A 109 2.79 7.74 13.82
C ILE A 109 1.52 7.43 14.60
N LEU A 110 1.08 8.35 15.45
CA LEU A 110 -0.22 8.24 16.13
C LEU A 110 -1.18 9.27 15.57
N VAL A 111 -2.36 8.83 15.14
CA VAL A 111 -3.37 9.70 14.52
C VAL A 111 -4.70 9.66 15.26
N PRO A 112 -5.50 10.74 15.18
CA PRO A 112 -6.91 10.71 15.58
C PRO A 112 -7.69 9.66 14.77
N GLU A 113 -8.74 9.09 15.37
CA GLU A 113 -9.62 8.11 14.68
C GLU A 113 -10.33 8.69 13.45
N ASP A 114 -10.58 10.00 13.45
CA ASP A 114 -11.27 10.72 12.37
C ASP A 114 -10.33 11.20 11.25
N GLN A 115 -9.01 10.99 11.39
CA GLN A 115 -8.00 11.46 10.45
C GLN A 115 -6.97 10.37 10.05
N PRO A 116 -7.40 9.16 9.63
CA PRO A 116 -6.48 8.09 9.23
C PRO A 116 -5.60 8.43 8.01
N GLN A 117 -6.09 9.31 7.12
CA GLN A 117 -5.37 9.77 5.94
C GLN A 117 -4.03 10.45 6.28
N ILE A 118 -3.90 11.04 7.47
CA ILE A 118 -2.66 11.72 7.89
C ILE A 118 -1.53 10.68 8.06
N ALA A 119 -1.83 9.50 8.59
CA ALA A 119 -0.84 8.45 8.76
C ALA A 119 -0.30 8.01 7.40
N LEU A 120 -1.21 7.75 6.44
CA LEU A 120 -0.83 7.38 5.09
C LEU A 120 0.01 8.46 4.40
N GLN A 121 -0.38 9.73 4.52
CA GLN A 121 0.40 10.86 3.98
C GLN A 121 1.81 10.92 4.57
N LEU A 122 1.95 10.78 5.89
CA LEU A 122 3.26 10.79 6.56
C LEU A 122 4.11 9.59 6.11
N MET A 123 3.55 8.38 6.10
CA MET A 123 4.25 7.17 5.65
C MET A 123 4.71 7.31 4.20
N ALA A 124 3.87 7.81 3.29
CA ALA A 124 4.23 8.04 1.89
C ALA A 124 5.39 9.04 1.76
N GLN A 125 5.34 10.15 2.50
CA GLN A 125 6.40 11.16 2.47
C GLN A 125 7.73 10.62 3.03
N PHE A 126 7.71 9.87 4.12
CA PHE A 126 8.89 9.20 4.65
C PHE A 126 9.41 8.10 3.71
N ALA A 127 8.54 7.28 3.14
CA ALA A 127 8.92 6.23 2.20
C ALA A 127 9.62 6.83 0.98
N ARG A 128 9.11 7.93 0.41
CA ARG A 128 9.78 8.66 -0.68
C ARG A 128 11.14 9.20 -0.26
N LEU A 129 11.21 9.88 0.89
CA LEU A 129 12.47 10.41 1.43
C LEU A 129 13.52 9.29 1.61
N LEU A 130 13.12 8.15 2.17
CA LEU A 130 14.03 7.07 2.52
C LEU A 130 14.37 6.14 1.34
N SER A 131 13.57 6.18 0.27
CA SER A 131 13.83 5.43 -0.97
C SER A 131 14.78 6.18 -1.92
N ASP A 132 14.91 7.50 -1.79
CA ASP A 132 15.90 8.28 -2.54
C ASP A 132 17.29 8.11 -1.88
N PRO A 133 18.30 7.55 -2.59
CA PRO A 133 19.62 7.30 -2.02
C PRO A 133 20.31 8.56 -1.49
N VAL A 134 20.14 9.70 -2.17
CA VAL A 134 20.77 10.97 -1.80
C VAL A 134 20.12 11.51 -0.53
N GLU A 135 18.80 11.47 -0.45
CA GLU A 135 18.06 11.90 0.74
C GLU A 135 18.32 10.99 1.94
N ARG A 136 18.39 9.68 1.70
CA ARG A 136 18.72 8.71 2.74
C ARG A 136 20.12 8.93 3.29
N GLU A 137 21.12 9.08 2.41
CA GLU A 137 22.50 9.37 2.82
C GLU A 137 22.57 10.69 3.61
N ALA A 138 21.89 11.74 3.13
CA ALA A 138 21.83 13.02 3.82
C ALA A 138 21.19 12.89 5.22
N LEU A 139 20.09 12.15 5.37
CA LEU A 139 19.46 11.92 6.68
C LEU A 139 20.38 11.13 7.61
N MET A 140 21.01 10.06 7.13
CA MET A 140 21.88 9.19 7.93
C MET A 140 23.21 9.87 8.30
N GLY A 141 23.65 10.86 7.54
CA GLY A 141 24.82 11.69 7.85
C GLY A 141 24.59 12.75 8.94
N LEU A 142 23.34 12.95 9.39
CA LEU A 142 23.03 13.90 10.45
C LEU A 142 23.22 13.26 11.83
N HIS A 143 24.16 13.80 12.62
CA HIS A 143 24.49 13.27 13.94
C HIS A 143 23.92 14.07 15.12
N THR A 144 23.15 15.12 14.83
CA THR A 144 22.53 15.96 15.87
C THR A 144 21.01 15.86 15.80
N VAL A 145 20.38 15.77 16.97
CA VAL A 145 18.91 15.77 17.11
C VAL A 145 18.27 16.97 16.42
N SER A 146 18.85 18.16 16.61
CA SER A 146 18.34 19.40 15.98
C SER A 146 18.44 19.36 14.44
N GLY A 147 19.55 18.83 13.92
CA GLY A 147 19.76 18.63 12.49
C GLY A 147 18.74 17.66 11.89
N LEU A 148 18.59 16.48 12.51
CA LEU A 148 17.59 15.46 12.12
C LEU A 148 16.17 16.03 12.14
N ARG A 149 15.78 16.68 13.25
CA ARG A 149 14.47 17.32 13.39
C ARG A 149 14.24 18.36 12.30
N GLY A 150 15.24 19.20 12.02
CA GLY A 150 15.19 20.22 10.97
C GLY A 150 15.01 19.64 9.58
N TYR A 151 15.77 18.59 9.27
CA TYR A 151 15.71 17.90 7.99
C TYR A 151 14.33 17.27 7.76
N ILE A 152 13.87 16.46 8.71
CA ILE A 152 12.56 15.80 8.65
C ILE A 152 11.42 16.83 8.56
N SER A 153 11.47 17.90 9.36
CA SER A 153 10.41 18.91 9.33
C SER A 153 10.27 19.56 7.95
N ARG A 154 11.39 19.97 7.36
CA ARG A 154 11.41 20.60 6.03
C ARG A 154 10.96 19.66 4.93
N ARG A 155 11.37 18.39 4.99
CA ARG A 155 11.13 17.42 3.93
C ARG A 155 9.77 16.70 4.02
N VAL A 156 9.22 16.55 5.23
CA VAL A 156 8.04 15.68 5.47
C VAL A 156 6.87 16.44 6.10
N LEU A 157 7.10 17.42 6.97
CA LEU A 157 6.01 18.05 7.73
C LEU A 157 5.52 19.37 7.13
N GLU A 158 6.36 19.99 6.30
CA GLU A 158 6.07 21.24 5.61
C GLU A 158 5.55 21.03 4.19
N ASN A 159 5.58 19.79 3.68
CA ASN A 159 5.08 19.48 2.35
C ASN A 159 3.64 18.91 2.43
N ASP A 160 2.73 19.51 1.68
CA ASP A 160 1.36 19.00 1.48
C ASP A 160 1.32 18.16 0.19
N THR A 161 2.17 17.13 0.14
CA THR A 161 2.23 16.25 -1.03
C THR A 161 1.13 15.19 -0.91
N PRO A 162 0.23 15.07 -1.91
CA PRO A 162 -0.82 14.06 -1.88
C PRO A 162 -0.23 12.64 -1.90
N VAL A 163 -1.06 11.68 -1.49
CA VAL A 163 -0.80 10.26 -1.72
C VAL A 163 -1.05 9.95 -3.19
N THR A 164 -0.13 9.21 -3.79
CA THR A 164 -0.08 8.91 -5.23
C THR A 164 -0.02 7.40 -5.48
N ALA A 165 -0.19 7.00 -6.74
CA ALA A 165 -0.19 5.59 -7.17
C ALA A 165 1.07 4.87 -6.70
N ARG A 166 2.24 5.49 -6.85
CA ARG A 166 3.52 4.91 -6.41
C ARG A 166 3.61 4.58 -4.92
N ASP A 167 2.81 5.26 -4.08
CA ASP A 167 2.85 5.07 -2.63
C ASP A 167 2.05 3.84 -2.18
N ILE A 168 0.99 3.50 -2.92
CA ILE A 168 0.07 2.43 -2.54
C ILE A 168 0.15 1.22 -3.46
N MET A 169 0.80 1.31 -4.63
CA MET A 169 0.93 0.18 -5.56
C MET A 169 1.69 -1.02 -4.99
N ARG A 170 1.43 -2.17 -5.61
CA ARG A 170 2.24 -3.39 -5.47
C ARG A 170 2.81 -3.80 -6.81
N ALA A 171 3.88 -4.56 -6.80
CA ALA A 171 4.40 -5.18 -8.02
C ALA A 171 3.33 -6.12 -8.63
N PRO A 172 3.24 -6.20 -9.97
CA PRO A 172 2.36 -7.16 -10.62
C PRO A 172 2.69 -8.59 -10.17
N VAL A 173 1.65 -9.34 -9.79
CA VAL A 173 1.82 -10.69 -9.26
C VAL A 173 2.06 -11.70 -10.38
N ALA A 174 1.42 -11.54 -11.53
CA ALA A 174 1.63 -12.37 -12.71
C ALA A 174 1.30 -11.60 -13.98
N VAL A 175 1.95 -12.01 -15.08
CA VAL A 175 1.74 -11.47 -16.42
C VAL A 175 1.65 -12.64 -17.40
N VAL A 176 0.94 -12.45 -18.50
CA VAL A 176 0.90 -13.40 -19.63
C VAL A 176 1.17 -12.65 -20.94
N HIS A 177 1.48 -13.38 -22.00
CA HIS A 177 1.66 -12.84 -23.35
C HIS A 177 0.45 -13.14 -24.25
N PRO A 178 0.24 -12.40 -25.35
CA PRO A 178 -0.85 -12.64 -26.30
C PRO A 178 -0.91 -14.10 -26.82
N ASP A 179 0.24 -14.76 -26.91
CA ASP A 179 0.43 -16.13 -27.40
C ASP A 179 0.25 -17.20 -26.30
N THR A 180 -0.04 -16.79 -25.07
CA THR A 180 -0.20 -17.73 -23.94
C THR A 180 -1.47 -18.56 -24.14
N PRO A 181 -1.40 -19.90 -24.09
CA PRO A 181 -2.59 -20.74 -24.16
C PRO A 181 -3.60 -20.40 -23.06
N LEU A 182 -4.89 -20.33 -23.40
CA LEU A 182 -5.94 -19.91 -22.46
C LEU A 182 -5.99 -20.79 -21.19
N LYS A 183 -5.74 -22.09 -21.34
CA LYS A 183 -5.62 -23.04 -20.23
C LYS A 183 -4.52 -22.65 -19.23
N GLU A 184 -3.42 -22.10 -19.74
CA GLU A 184 -2.33 -21.62 -18.90
C GLU A 184 -2.71 -20.32 -18.19
N VAL A 185 -3.40 -19.41 -18.88
CA VAL A 185 -3.96 -18.19 -18.28
C VAL A 185 -4.87 -18.52 -17.11
N THR A 186 -5.84 -19.41 -17.30
CA THR A 186 -6.80 -19.78 -16.24
C THR A 186 -6.15 -20.53 -15.09
N ARG A 187 -5.15 -21.38 -15.38
CA ARG A 187 -4.33 -22.03 -14.36
C ARG A 187 -3.61 -20.98 -13.49
N ILE A 188 -2.93 -20.01 -14.10
CA ILE A 188 -2.22 -18.95 -13.38
C ILE A 188 -3.19 -18.12 -12.54
N MET A 189 -4.33 -17.72 -13.10
CA MET A 189 -5.35 -16.95 -12.39
C MET A 189 -5.88 -17.71 -11.16
N ASN A 190 -6.18 -19.00 -11.30
CA ASN A 190 -6.66 -19.83 -10.19
C ASN A 190 -5.60 -20.04 -9.11
N GLU A 191 -4.37 -20.42 -9.48
CA GLU A 191 -3.27 -20.66 -8.53
C GLU A 191 -2.90 -19.42 -7.72
N ARG A 192 -3.05 -18.24 -8.31
CA ARG A 192 -2.68 -16.96 -7.71
C ARG A 192 -3.88 -16.15 -7.21
N LEU A 193 -5.09 -16.72 -7.26
CA LEU A 193 -6.35 -16.10 -6.83
C LEU A 193 -6.56 -14.70 -7.47
N LEU A 194 -6.35 -14.61 -8.78
CA LEU A 194 -6.45 -13.37 -9.55
C LEU A 194 -7.82 -13.27 -10.24
N ASP A 195 -8.49 -12.15 -10.03
CA ASP A 195 -9.72 -11.80 -10.76
C ASP A 195 -9.41 -11.18 -12.14
N THR A 196 -8.21 -10.62 -12.29
CA THR A 196 -7.72 -10.00 -13.52
C THR A 196 -6.23 -10.29 -13.68
N ILE A 197 -5.80 -10.60 -14.89
CA ILE A 197 -4.39 -10.81 -15.25
C ILE A 197 -4.00 -9.93 -16.43
N MET A 198 -2.82 -9.34 -16.35
CA MET A 198 -2.32 -8.45 -17.40
C MET A 198 -1.69 -9.23 -18.55
N VAL A 199 -1.91 -8.73 -19.76
CA VAL A 199 -1.29 -9.22 -20.99
C VAL A 199 -0.23 -8.21 -21.43
N VAL A 200 1.00 -8.66 -21.64
CA VAL A 200 2.13 -7.82 -22.04
C VAL A 200 2.75 -8.29 -23.34
N GLU A 201 3.20 -7.35 -24.16
CA GLU A 201 4.01 -7.63 -25.34
C GLU A 201 5.41 -8.13 -24.95
N ASP A 202 6.15 -8.68 -25.92
CA ASP A 202 7.52 -9.20 -25.71
C ASP A 202 8.51 -8.12 -25.23
N ASP A 203 8.25 -6.85 -25.55
CA ASP A 203 9.06 -5.71 -25.10
C ASP A 203 8.68 -5.21 -23.69
N GLY A 204 7.65 -5.82 -23.08
CA GLY A 204 7.10 -5.49 -21.77
C GLY A 204 6.05 -4.38 -21.77
N ALA A 205 5.62 -3.88 -22.93
CA ALA A 205 4.51 -2.95 -23.02
C ALA A 205 3.19 -3.61 -22.61
N LEU A 206 2.31 -2.85 -21.98
CA LEU A 206 0.99 -3.34 -21.58
C LEU A 206 0.09 -3.45 -22.82
N ALA A 207 -0.26 -4.69 -23.20
CA ALA A 207 -1.07 -5.00 -24.37
C ALA A 207 -2.58 -5.01 -24.05
N GLY A 208 -2.94 -5.52 -22.87
CA GLY A 208 -4.34 -5.72 -22.48
C GLY A 208 -4.49 -6.35 -21.10
N GLU A 209 -5.71 -6.77 -20.79
CA GLU A 209 -6.03 -7.56 -19.61
C GLU A 209 -7.02 -8.69 -19.94
N ILE A 210 -7.04 -9.71 -19.10
CA ILE A 210 -8.07 -10.75 -19.09
C ILE A 210 -8.69 -10.78 -17.70
N THR A 211 -9.99 -10.55 -17.64
CA THR A 211 -10.80 -10.63 -16.41
C THR A 211 -11.54 -11.96 -16.35
N CYS A 212 -11.94 -12.39 -15.14
CA CYS A 212 -12.89 -13.50 -14.97
C CYS A 212 -14.15 -13.31 -15.81
N ASP A 213 -14.64 -12.07 -15.92
CA ASP A 213 -15.78 -11.70 -16.77
C ASP A 213 -15.55 -12.03 -18.24
N ASN A 214 -14.36 -11.77 -18.78
CA ASN A 214 -14.04 -12.12 -20.17
C ASN A 214 -14.10 -13.65 -20.37
N LEU A 215 -13.53 -14.40 -19.43
CA LEU A 215 -13.51 -15.87 -19.45
C LEU A 215 -14.93 -16.46 -19.37
N PHE A 216 -15.77 -15.97 -18.45
CA PHE A 216 -17.15 -16.45 -18.31
C PHE A 216 -18.03 -16.08 -19.52
N LYS A 217 -17.79 -14.92 -20.14
CA LYS A 217 -18.55 -14.49 -21.33
C LYS A 217 -18.21 -15.31 -22.58
N LEU A 218 -17.05 -15.96 -22.66
CA LEU A 218 -16.66 -16.80 -23.80
C LEU A 218 -17.70 -17.89 -24.10
N GLY A 219 -18.23 -18.51 -23.04
CA GLY A 219 -19.23 -19.56 -23.12
C GLY A 219 -20.68 -19.08 -23.31
N MET A 220 -20.93 -17.79 -23.06
CA MET A 220 -22.29 -17.23 -22.97
C MET A 220 -22.75 -16.66 -24.32
N PRO A 221 -23.89 -17.10 -24.86
CA PRO A 221 -24.49 -16.46 -26.03
C PRO A 221 -24.82 -14.99 -25.75
N HIS A 222 -24.55 -14.10 -26.71
CA HIS A 222 -24.67 -12.65 -26.50
C HIS A 222 -26.05 -12.20 -25.98
N PHE A 223 -27.12 -12.88 -26.39
CA PHE A 223 -28.49 -12.57 -25.94
C PHE A 223 -28.72 -12.79 -24.44
N PHE A 224 -27.93 -13.63 -23.76
CA PHE A 224 -28.06 -13.86 -22.30
C PHE A 224 -27.84 -12.57 -21.51
N THR A 225 -27.01 -11.66 -22.02
CA THR A 225 -26.76 -10.35 -21.38
C THR A 225 -27.98 -9.43 -21.37
N GLN A 226 -29.00 -9.73 -22.18
CA GLN A 226 -30.24 -8.95 -22.30
C GLN A 226 -31.41 -9.55 -21.52
N LEU A 227 -31.26 -10.78 -21.00
CA LEU A 227 -32.32 -11.45 -20.26
C LEU A 227 -32.43 -10.90 -18.83
N LYS A 228 -33.66 -10.64 -18.39
CA LYS A 228 -33.95 -10.22 -17.01
C LYS A 228 -33.94 -11.39 -16.01
N SER A 229 -34.08 -12.62 -16.50
CA SER A 229 -34.05 -13.85 -15.72
C SER A 229 -33.72 -15.02 -16.63
N ILE A 230 -33.02 -16.02 -16.09
CA ILE A 230 -32.72 -17.29 -16.75
C ILE A 230 -33.40 -18.47 -16.04
N ALA A 231 -34.31 -18.21 -15.11
CA ALA A 231 -34.96 -19.26 -14.30
C ALA A 231 -35.76 -20.30 -15.12
N PHE A 232 -36.03 -20.00 -16.40
CA PHE A 232 -36.68 -20.90 -17.35
C PHE A 232 -35.69 -21.77 -18.16
N ILE A 233 -34.38 -21.55 -18.02
CA ILE A 233 -33.34 -22.30 -18.71
C ILE A 233 -32.82 -23.37 -17.75
N SER A 234 -33.23 -24.62 -17.98
CA SER A 234 -32.85 -25.76 -17.14
C SER A 234 -31.69 -26.59 -17.71
N GLU A 235 -31.42 -26.47 -19.01
CA GLU A 235 -30.43 -27.28 -19.73
C GLU A 235 -29.53 -26.37 -20.57
N PHE A 236 -28.55 -25.75 -19.91
CA PHE A 236 -27.47 -25.02 -20.58
C PHE A 236 -26.20 -25.10 -19.73
N ASP A 237 -25.14 -25.70 -20.29
CA ASP A 237 -23.81 -25.64 -19.71
C ASP A 237 -23.01 -24.54 -20.42
N PRO A 238 -22.75 -23.39 -19.78
CA PRO A 238 -21.96 -22.32 -20.38
C PRO A 238 -20.52 -22.76 -20.69
N PHE A 239 -20.02 -23.82 -20.08
CA PHE A 239 -18.63 -24.25 -20.25
C PHE A 239 -18.44 -25.26 -21.38
N GLU A 240 -19.50 -25.74 -22.04
CA GLU A 240 -19.38 -26.71 -23.13
C GLU A 240 -18.53 -26.17 -24.30
N LYS A 241 -18.72 -24.90 -24.66
CA LYS A 241 -17.88 -24.20 -25.66
C LYS A 241 -16.47 -23.95 -25.16
N TYR A 242 -16.32 -23.65 -23.87
CA TYR A 242 -15.02 -23.44 -23.26
C TYR A 242 -14.17 -24.71 -23.43
N PHE A 243 -14.71 -25.90 -23.13
CA PHE A 243 -13.99 -27.17 -23.32
C PHE A 243 -13.73 -27.56 -24.78
N ALA A 244 -14.55 -27.09 -25.73
CA ALA A 244 -14.34 -27.34 -27.16
C ALA A 244 -13.18 -26.52 -27.75
N ASP A 245 -13.05 -25.24 -27.35
CA ASP A 245 -12.04 -24.30 -27.86
C ASP A 245 -10.77 -24.20 -26.99
N GLU A 246 -10.81 -24.62 -25.71
CA GLU A 246 -9.69 -24.49 -24.75
C GLU A 246 -8.39 -25.18 -25.22
N SER A 247 -8.48 -26.18 -26.09
CA SER A 247 -7.30 -26.84 -26.66
C SER A 247 -6.49 -25.97 -27.63
N ARG A 248 -7.04 -24.84 -28.12
CA ARG A 248 -6.40 -23.97 -29.12
C ARG A 248 -6.49 -22.46 -28.83
N ALA A 249 -7.41 -22.02 -27.96
CA ALA A 249 -7.58 -20.60 -27.65
C ALA A 249 -6.33 -20.01 -26.98
N LEU A 250 -6.01 -18.77 -27.35
CA LEU A 250 -4.90 -17.99 -26.83
C LEU A 250 -5.41 -16.79 -26.03
N ALA A 251 -4.54 -16.19 -25.21
CA ALA A 251 -4.84 -14.98 -24.45
C ALA A 251 -5.37 -13.85 -25.34
N ARG A 252 -4.78 -13.65 -26.54
CA ARG A 252 -5.21 -12.63 -27.50
C ARG A 252 -6.67 -12.77 -27.96
N ASP A 253 -7.22 -13.99 -27.91
CA ASP A 253 -8.57 -14.26 -28.40
C ASP A 253 -9.64 -13.82 -27.40
N VAL A 254 -9.25 -13.59 -26.14
CA VAL A 254 -10.17 -13.30 -25.02
C VAL A 254 -9.85 -11.97 -24.32
N MET A 255 -8.62 -11.47 -24.45
CA MET A 255 -8.20 -10.22 -23.81
C MET A 255 -9.02 -9.01 -24.27
N THR A 256 -9.07 -8.01 -23.41
CA THR A 256 -9.60 -6.67 -23.72
C THR A 256 -8.47 -5.64 -23.72
N HIS A 257 -8.63 -4.61 -24.57
CA HIS A 257 -7.78 -3.42 -24.57
C HIS A 257 -8.40 -2.26 -23.77
N ASP A 258 -9.59 -2.48 -23.19
CA ASP A 258 -10.27 -1.51 -22.33
C ASP A 258 -9.79 -1.66 -20.87
N PHE A 259 -8.58 -1.20 -20.61
CA PHE A 259 -7.96 -1.16 -19.28
C PHE A 259 -7.57 0.28 -18.90
N THR A 260 -7.30 0.51 -17.62
CA THR A 260 -6.97 1.84 -17.10
C THR A 260 -5.48 1.93 -16.71
N PRO A 261 -4.61 2.48 -17.59
CA PRO A 261 -3.27 2.88 -17.20
C PRO A 261 -3.30 4.22 -16.46
N VAL A 262 -2.54 4.35 -15.37
CA VAL A 262 -2.35 5.60 -14.63
C VAL A 262 -0.86 5.89 -14.45
N PRO A 263 -0.42 7.15 -14.47
CA PRO A 263 0.96 7.49 -14.14
C PRO A 263 1.24 7.27 -12.65
N GLU A 264 2.52 7.18 -12.28
CA GLU A 264 2.94 6.96 -10.89
C GLU A 264 2.54 8.08 -9.92
N ASP A 265 2.39 9.30 -10.42
CA ASP A 265 1.99 10.49 -9.67
C ASP A 265 0.47 10.70 -9.65
N ALA A 266 -0.32 9.81 -10.26
CA ALA A 266 -1.78 9.82 -10.16
C ALA A 266 -2.20 9.79 -8.70
N THR A 267 -3.11 10.69 -8.32
CA THR A 267 -3.55 10.86 -6.95
C THR A 267 -4.45 9.71 -6.49
N LEU A 268 -4.54 9.52 -5.17
CA LEU A 268 -5.50 8.57 -4.59
C LEU A 268 -6.94 8.80 -5.07
N LEU A 269 -7.35 10.04 -5.29
CA LEU A 269 -8.69 10.35 -5.78
C LEU A 269 -8.92 9.84 -7.20
N GLU A 270 -7.95 10.04 -8.11
CA GLU A 270 -8.01 9.52 -9.47
C GLU A 270 -8.07 7.99 -9.48
N ILE A 271 -7.27 7.33 -8.64
CA ILE A 271 -7.28 5.88 -8.48
C ILE A 271 -8.65 5.38 -7.99
N VAL A 272 -9.19 6.02 -6.95
CA VAL A 272 -10.51 5.66 -6.40
C VAL A 272 -11.62 5.92 -7.42
N PHE A 273 -11.51 6.99 -8.22
CA PHE A 273 -12.47 7.29 -9.28
C PHE A 273 -12.53 6.16 -10.31
N GLU A 274 -11.38 5.68 -10.79
CA GLU A 274 -11.31 4.57 -11.73
C GLU A 274 -11.88 3.26 -11.15
N LEU A 275 -11.49 2.91 -9.92
CA LEU A 275 -11.93 1.66 -9.30
C LEU A 275 -13.42 1.66 -8.89
N ALA A 276 -13.94 2.80 -8.41
CA ALA A 276 -15.28 2.87 -7.84
C ALA A 276 -16.33 3.40 -8.82
N VAL A 277 -15.99 4.40 -9.64
CA VAL A 277 -16.92 5.06 -10.56
C VAL A 277 -16.91 4.37 -11.92
N HIS A 278 -15.73 4.13 -12.49
CA HIS A 278 -15.60 3.37 -13.74
C HIS A 278 -15.67 1.85 -13.52
N GLN A 279 -15.80 1.40 -12.27
CA GLN A 279 -15.93 -0.01 -11.89
C GLN A 279 -14.78 -0.88 -12.41
N ARG A 280 -13.58 -0.30 -12.52
CA ARG A 280 -12.40 -1.06 -12.91
C ARG A 280 -12.02 -2.01 -11.76
N PRO A 281 -11.73 -3.29 -12.04
CA PRO A 281 -11.28 -4.22 -10.99
C PRO A 281 -9.88 -3.83 -10.48
N ILE A 282 -9.05 -3.28 -11.38
CA ILE A 282 -7.66 -2.92 -11.14
C ILE A 282 -7.28 -1.70 -11.98
N VAL A 283 -6.27 -0.94 -11.54
CA VAL A 283 -5.57 0.04 -12.36
C VAL A 283 -4.10 -0.34 -12.49
N TYR A 284 -3.52 -0.06 -13.67
CA TYR A 284 -2.13 -0.35 -13.97
C TYR A 284 -1.29 0.92 -13.86
N VAL A 285 -0.34 0.94 -12.94
CA VAL A 285 0.60 2.04 -12.82
C VAL A 285 1.69 1.88 -13.87
N VAL A 286 1.84 2.87 -14.74
CA VAL A 286 2.75 2.80 -15.90
C VAL A 286 3.87 3.85 -15.82
N ARG A 287 5.06 3.45 -16.25
CA ARG A 287 6.23 4.31 -16.49
C ARG A 287 6.83 3.94 -17.84
N ASP A 288 7.02 4.91 -18.72
CA ASP A 288 7.59 4.72 -20.06
C ASP A 288 6.88 3.62 -20.88
N GLY A 289 5.54 3.54 -20.77
CA GLY A 289 4.71 2.55 -21.46
C GLY A 289 4.70 1.14 -20.84
N LYS A 290 5.47 0.92 -19.77
CA LYS A 290 5.56 -0.36 -19.07
C LYS A 290 4.83 -0.31 -17.74
N CYS A 291 4.15 -1.39 -17.37
CA CYS A 291 3.52 -1.50 -16.07
C CYS A 291 4.59 -1.72 -14.99
N VAL A 292 4.64 -0.82 -14.01
CA VAL A 292 5.55 -0.87 -12.85
C VAL A 292 4.83 -1.23 -11.56
N GLY A 293 3.49 -1.22 -11.57
CA GLY A 293 2.70 -1.58 -10.41
C GLY A 293 1.22 -1.74 -10.74
N VAL A 294 0.49 -2.33 -9.81
CA VAL A 294 -0.96 -2.49 -9.89
C VAL A 294 -1.63 -2.05 -8.60
N ILE A 295 -2.85 -1.55 -8.71
CA ILE A 295 -3.69 -1.15 -7.57
C ILE A 295 -5.11 -1.68 -7.79
N ASP A 296 -5.59 -2.49 -6.86
CA ASP A 296 -6.97 -2.97 -6.82
C ASP A 296 -7.68 -2.44 -5.57
N ARG A 297 -8.98 -2.77 -5.45
CA ARG A 297 -9.83 -2.33 -4.34
C ARG A 297 -9.38 -2.91 -3.00
N ILE A 298 -8.82 -4.12 -2.99
CA ILE A 298 -8.32 -4.76 -1.76
C ILE A 298 -7.10 -3.98 -1.26
N LEU A 299 -6.22 -3.56 -2.16
CA LEU A 299 -5.03 -2.78 -1.83
C LEU A 299 -5.39 -1.40 -1.28
N VAL A 300 -6.41 -0.74 -1.85
CA VAL A 300 -6.94 0.51 -1.29
C VAL A 300 -7.53 0.29 0.10
N LEU A 301 -8.30 -0.77 0.31
CA LEU A 301 -8.86 -1.08 1.63
C LEU A 301 -7.73 -1.32 2.65
N ASP A 302 -6.75 -2.15 2.29
CA ASP A 302 -5.64 -2.53 3.16
C ASP A 302 -4.70 -1.36 3.48
N ARG A 303 -4.32 -0.57 2.47
CA ARG A 303 -3.32 0.51 2.63
C ARG A 303 -3.88 1.89 2.93
N VAL A 304 -5.18 2.09 2.80
CA VAL A 304 -5.80 3.41 3.05
C VAL A 304 -6.81 3.32 4.19
N ILE A 305 -7.70 2.33 4.16
CA ILE A 305 -8.82 2.26 5.09
C ILE A 305 -8.45 1.50 6.37
N SER A 306 -7.54 0.52 6.29
CA SER A 306 -7.08 -0.28 7.43
C SER A 306 -5.83 0.26 8.13
N VAL A 307 -5.38 1.47 7.78
CA VAL A 307 -4.25 2.17 8.43
C VAL A 307 -4.63 2.74 9.79
#